data_AF-A0A371G329-F1
#
_entry.id   AF-A0A371G329-F1
#
_cell.length_a   1.000
_cell.length_b   1.000
_cell.length_c   1.000
_cell.angle_alpha   90.00
_cell.angle_beta   90.00
_cell.angle_gamma   90.00
#
_symmetry.space_group_name_H-M   'P 1'
#
loop_
_entity.id
_entity.type
_entity.pdbx_description
1 polymer ?
#
loop_
_entity_poly.entity_id
_entity_poly.type
_entity_poly.pdbx_seq_one_letter_code
_entity_poly.pdbx_strand_id
1 'polypeptide(L)'
;MKQGEEDKVYLLKKILYGLKQAPRAWYSQINDHLLNIDFAESLSESTLHVKNKGNNILIVSSIDNTRLVEDFKQEIMQVFEMIDLGLMTYFLGI
;
A
#
# COMPACT_ATOMS: atom_id res chain seq x y z
N MET A 1 2.91 32.88 31.24
CA MET A 1 2.38 31.73 30.48
C MET A 1 1.30 31.11 31.34
N LYS A 2 0.07 30.94 30.83
CA LYS A 2 -1.08 30.51 31.66
C LYS A 2 -1.02 28.99 31.87
N GLN A 3 -1.00 28.57 33.14
CA GLN A 3 -1.07 27.18 33.57
C GLN A 3 -2.34 26.53 32.97
N GLY A 4 -2.16 25.52 32.10
CA GLY A 4 -3.26 24.79 31.45
C GLY A 4 -3.28 24.78 29.90
N GLU A 5 -2.41 25.55 29.23
CA GLU A 5 -2.24 25.44 27.77
C GLU A 5 -1.22 24.35 27.37
N GLU A 6 -0.29 24.01 28.25
CA GLU A 6 0.74 22.98 28.03
C GLU A 6 0.13 21.59 27.82
N ASP A 7 -0.92 21.25 28.58
CA ASP A 7 -1.67 20.00 28.44
C ASP A 7 -2.39 19.88 27.09
N LYS A 8 -2.91 21.01 26.57
CA LYS A 8 -3.56 21.05 25.25
C LYS A 8 -2.55 20.84 24.13
N VAL A 9 -1.37 21.46 24.25
CA VAL A 9 -0.26 21.27 23.28
C VAL A 9 0.26 19.82 23.32
N TYR A 10 0.34 19.22 24.51
CA TYR A 10 0.72 17.81 24.67
C TYR A 10 -0.30 16.86 24.04
N LEU A 11 -1.60 17.08 24.26
CA LEU A 11 -2.66 16.27 23.67
C LEU A 11 -2.67 16.36 22.14
N LEU A 12 -2.47 17.56 21.58
CA LEU A 12 -2.39 17.76 20.13
C LEU A 12 -1.19 17.01 19.53
N LYS A 13 -0.01 17.10 20.17
CA LYS A 13 1.18 16.35 19.75
C LYS A 13 0.92 14.84 19.80
N LYS A 14 0.30 14.34 20.87
CA LYS A 14 -0.04 12.91 21.03
C LYS A 14 -1.00 12.42 19.94
N ILE A 15 -2.04 13.19 19.63
CA ILE A 15 -2.98 12.87 18.54
C ILE A 15 -2.25 12.88 17.18
N LEU A 16 -1.40 13.87 16.94
CA LEU A 16 -0.63 13.96 15.69
C LEU A 16 0.33 12.78 15.53
N TYR A 17 0.93 12.29 16.62
CA TYR A 17 1.75 11.07 16.59
C TYR A 17 0.92 9.84 16.26
N GLY A 18 -0.27 9.68 16.86
CA GLY A 18 -1.19 8.59 16.52
C GLY A 18 -1.62 8.65 15.04
N LEU A 19 -1.92 9.85 14.53
CA LEU A 19 -2.30 10.05 13.13
C LEU A 19 -1.15 9.70 12.16
N LYS A 20 0.10 10.00 12.52
CA LYS A 20 1.29 9.59 11.75
C LYS A 20 1.54 8.08 11.80
N GLN A 21 1.07 7.39 12.83
CA GLN A 21 1.22 5.94 12.97
C GLN A 21 0.11 5.17 12.25
N ALA A 22 -1.07 5.79 12.05
CA ALA A 22 -2.18 5.13 11.37
C ALA A 22 -1.80 4.53 10.00
N PRO A 23 -1.12 5.23 9.08
CA PRO A 23 -0.70 4.65 7.81
C PRO A 23 0.22 3.43 7.96
N ARG A 24 1.11 3.44 8.97
CA ARG A 24 2.01 2.32 9.25
C ARG A 24 1.28 1.12 9.81
N ALA A 25 0.28 1.36 10.67
CA ALA A 25 -0.55 0.29 11.21
C ALA A 25 -1.39 -0.38 10.12
N TRP A 26 -1.96 0.42 9.22
CA TRP A 26 -2.68 -0.08 8.04
C TRP A 26 -1.78 -0.90 7.11
N TYR A 27 -0.59 -0.37 6.82
CA TYR A 27 0.39 -1.10 6.00
C TYR A 27 0.77 -2.45 6.64
N SER A 28 1.03 -2.48 7.95
CA SER A 28 1.35 -3.71 8.67
C SER A 28 0.21 -4.73 8.57
N GLN A 29 -1.04 -4.30 8.74
CA GLN A 29 -2.20 -5.18 8.64
C GLN A 29 -2.37 -5.77 7.23
N ILE A 30 -2.17 -4.95 6.19
CA ILE A 30 -2.22 -5.40 4.79
C ILE A 30 -1.09 -6.39 4.51
N ASN A 31 0.13 -6.06 4.95
CA ASN A 31 1.30 -6.93 4.79
C ASN A 31 1.05 -8.30 5.44
N ASP A 32 0.62 -8.32 6.70
CA ASP A 32 0.32 -9.55 7.43
C ASP A 32 -0.79 -10.36 6.74
N HIS A 33 -1.81 -9.69 6.20
CA HIS A 33 -2.87 -10.35 5.45
C HIS A 33 -2.34 -11.00 4.17
N LEU A 34 -1.54 -10.28 3.38
CA LEU A 34 -0.95 -10.78 2.13
C LEU A 34 -0.04 -11.99 2.39
N LEU A 35 0.80 -11.92 3.42
CA LEU A 35 1.64 -13.04 3.83
C LEU A 35 0.81 -14.28 4.22
N ASN A 36 -0.32 -14.08 4.93
CA ASN A 36 -1.22 -15.17 5.32
C ASN A 36 -1.91 -15.83 4.13
N ILE A 37 -2.11 -15.11 3.01
CA ILE A 37 -2.67 -15.67 1.79
C ILE A 37 -1.58 -16.05 0.78
N ASP A 38 -0.42 -16.52 1.25
CA ASP A 38 0.72 -17.05 0.46
C ASP A 38 1.32 -16.06 -0.56
N PHE A 39 1.24 -14.76 -0.32
CA PHE A 39 2.09 -13.84 -1.06
C PHE A 39 3.48 -13.81 -0.44
N ALA A 40 4.49 -13.70 -1.28
CA ALA A 40 5.84 -13.38 -0.87
C ALA A 40 6.09 -11.88 -1.01
N GLU A 41 6.64 -11.26 0.02
CA GLU A 41 7.18 -9.90 -0.07
C GLU A 41 8.42 -9.92 -0.97
N SER A 42 8.54 -8.92 -1.85
CA SER A 42 9.70 -8.79 -2.72
C SER A 42 10.93 -8.37 -1.92
N LEU A 43 12.05 -9.05 -2.15
CA LEU A 43 13.33 -8.73 -1.51
C LEU A 43 13.88 -7.35 -1.94
N SER A 44 13.47 -6.86 -3.10
CA SER A 44 13.98 -5.61 -3.68
C SER A 44 13.15 -4.39 -3.25
N GLU A 45 11.85 -4.58 -3.01
CA GLU A 45 10.90 -3.49 -2.76
C GLU A 45 9.85 -3.96 -1.75
N SER A 46 9.84 -3.37 -0.55
CA SER A 46 8.94 -3.81 0.54
C SER A 46 7.46 -3.65 0.19
N THR A 47 7.12 -2.73 -0.72
CA THR A 47 5.73 -2.44 -1.12
C THR A 47 5.18 -3.38 -2.20
N LEU A 48 5.96 -4.37 -2.62
CA LEU A 48 5.64 -5.30 -3.69
C LEU A 48 5.44 -6.71 -3.13
N HIS A 49 4.28 -7.30 -3.40
CA HIS A 49 3.93 -8.66 -3.01
C HIS A 49 3.63 -9.49 -4.24
N VAL A 50 4.18 -10.71 -4.31
CA VAL A 50 4.04 -11.61 -5.44
C VAL A 50 3.50 -12.95 -4.96
N LYS A 51 2.44 -13.44 -5.61
CA LYS A 51 1.92 -14.79 -5.43
C LYS A 51 2.03 -15.57 -6.74
N ASN A 52 2.69 -16.72 -6.68
CA ASN A 52 2.77 -17.64 -7.80
C ASN A 52 1.79 -18.81 -7.58
N LYS A 53 0.95 -19.09 -8.59
CA LYS A 53 0.08 -20.26 -8.61
C LYS A 53 0.22 -20.97 -9.96
N GLY A 54 1.29 -21.75 -10.11
CA GLY A 54 1.59 -22.52 -11.32
C GLY A 54 2.07 -21.62 -12.44
N ASN A 55 1.31 -21.53 -13.54
CA ASN A 55 1.60 -20.63 -14.65
C ASN A 55 1.10 -19.20 -14.44
N ASN A 56 0.33 -18.95 -13.36
CA ASN A 56 -0.24 -17.64 -13.08
C ASN A 56 0.57 -16.93 -12.01
N ILE A 57 0.93 -15.67 -12.28
CA ILE A 57 1.61 -14.78 -11.34
C ILE A 57 0.66 -13.64 -11.03
N LEU A 58 0.45 -13.37 -9.74
CA LEU A 58 -0.32 -12.22 -9.28
C LEU A 58 0.61 -11.29 -8.49
N ILE A 59 0.65 -10.03 -8.90
CA ILE A 59 1.53 -9.00 -8.35
C ILE A 59 0.64 -7.91 -7.76
N VAL A 60 0.88 -7.57 -6.50
CA VAL A 60 0.21 -6.47 -5.81
C VAL A 60 1.28 -5.46 -5.40
N SER A 61 1.08 -4.20 -5.74
CA SER A 61 2.00 -3.12 -5.39
C SER A 61 1.22 -1.95 -4.80
N SER A 62 1.67 -1.45 -3.66
CA SER A 62 1.14 -0.23 -3.05
C SER A 62 1.93 0.98 -3.56
N ILE A 63 1.74 1.35 -4.83
CA ILE A 63 2.31 2.58 -5.40
C ILE A 63 1.27 3.71 -5.32
N ASP A 64 1.60 4.77 -4.59
CA ASP A 64 0.78 5.99 -4.48
C ASP A 64 0.86 6.90 -5.73
N ASN A 65 1.72 6.58 -6.71
CA ASN A 65 1.96 7.42 -7.86
C ASN A 65 1.33 6.85 -9.14
N THR A 66 0.05 7.15 -9.32
CA THR A 66 -0.79 6.70 -10.45
C THR A 66 -0.23 7.07 -11.82
N ARG A 67 0.53 8.18 -11.95
CA ARG A 67 1.14 8.59 -13.22
C ARG A 67 2.27 7.66 -13.65
N LEU A 68 3.18 7.34 -12.74
CA LEU A 68 4.31 6.43 -13.03
C LEU A 68 3.81 5.02 -13.39
N VAL A 69 2.71 4.58 -12.78
CA VAL A 69 2.08 3.29 -13.10
C VAL A 69 1.53 3.29 -14.52
N GLU A 70 0.88 4.37 -14.95
CA GLU A 70 0.35 4.47 -16.32
C GLU A 70 1.45 4.53 -17.36
N ASP A 71 2.52 5.31 -17.12
CA ASP A 71 3.66 5.39 -18.03
C ASP A 71 4.34 4.01 -18.19
N PHE A 72 4.60 3.31 -17.07
CA PHE A 72 5.17 1.96 -17.08
C PHE A 72 4.27 0.95 -17.79
N LYS A 73 2.96 1.04 -17.58
CA LYS A 73 1.99 0.18 -18.26
C LYS A 73 2.03 0.37 -19.77
N GLN A 74 2.08 1.61 -20.25
CA GLN A 74 2.21 1.89 -21.69
C GLN A 74 3.50 1.31 -22.26
N GLU A 75 4.63 1.42 -21.55
CA GLU A 75 5.91 0.86 -21.98
C GLU A 75 5.86 -0.69 -22.07
N ILE A 76 5.33 -1.36 -21.04
CA ILE A 76 5.24 -2.83 -21.02
C ILE A 76 4.27 -3.35 -22.09
N MET A 77 3.14 -2.68 -22.31
CA MET A 77 2.16 -3.07 -23.33
C MET A 77 2.70 -2.97 -24.76
N GLN A 78 3.75 -2.18 -25.00
CA GLN A 78 4.43 -2.14 -26.30
C GLN A 78 5.35 -3.35 -26.54
N VAL A 79 5.87 -3.95 -25.47
CA VAL A 79 6.85 -5.04 -25.54
C VAL A 79 6.19 -6.41 -25.38
N PHE A 80 5.13 -6.50 -24.57
CA PHE A 80 4.47 -7.76 -24.22
C PHE A 80 2.96 -7.70 -24.47
N GLU A 81 2.40 -8.85 -24.87
CA GLU A 81 0.96 -9.02 -24.98
C GLU A 81 0.36 -9.07 -23.56
N MET A 82 -0.07 -7.91 -23.05
CA MET A 82 -0.57 -7.71 -21.70
C MET A 82 -2.06 -7.37 -21.73
N ILE A 83 -2.85 -8.02 -20.87
CA ILE A 83 -4.28 -7.71 -20.68
C ILE A 83 -4.40 -6.76 -19.50
N ASP A 84 -4.79 -5.52 -19.77
CA ASP A 84 -5.15 -4.56 -18.75
C ASP A 84 -6.55 -4.87 -18.18
N LEU A 85 -6.61 -5.14 -16.88
CA LEU A 85 -7.86 -5.39 -16.16
C LEU A 85 -8.54 -4.10 -15.67
N GLY A 86 -7.91 -2.94 -15.89
CA GLY A 86 -8.40 -1.63 -15.49
C GLY A 86 -8.23 -1.33 -14.00
N LEU A 87 -8.68 -0.14 -13.60
CA LEU A 87 -8.66 0.28 -12.19
C LEU A 87 -9.67 -0.57 -11.40
N MET A 88 -9.20 -1.22 -10.33
CA MET A 88 -10.10 -1.84 -9.36
C MET A 88 -10.97 -0.75 -8.73
N THR A 89 -12.23 -0.67 -9.16
CA THR A 89 -13.18 0.39 -8.75
C THR A 89 -14.00 0.02 -7.52
N TYR A 90 -13.94 -1.24 -7.08
CA TYR A 90 -14.65 -1.74 -5.90
C TYR A 90 -13.82 -2.80 -5.20
N PHE A 91 -13.38 -2.53 -3.98
CA PHE A 91 -13.00 -3.57 -3.02
C PHE A 91 -14.18 -3.75 -2.07
N LEU A 92 -14.93 -4.83 -2.25
CA LEU A 92 -16.06 -5.16 -1.37
C LEU A 92 -15.49 -5.69 -0.05
N GLY A 93 -15.48 -4.85 0.97
CA GLY A 93 -15.13 -5.24 2.34
C GLY A 93 -15.41 -4.10 3.32
N ILE A 94 -16.34 -4.38 4.24
CA ILE A 94 -16.71 -3.65 5.47
C ILE A 94 -15.51 -3.07 6.22
#